data_AF-A0A920VGF2-F1
#
_entry.id   AF-A0A920VGF2-F1
#
_cell.length_a   1.000
_cell.length_b   1.000
_cell.length_c   1.000
_cell.angle_alpha   90.00
_cell.angle_beta   90.00
_cell.angle_gamma   90.00
#
_symmetry.space_group_name_H-M   'P 1'
#
loop_
_entity.id
_entity.type
_entity.pdbx_description
1 polymer ?
#
loop_
_entity_poly.entity_id
_entity_poly.type
_entity_poly.pdbx_seq_one_letter_code
_entity_poly.pdbx_strand_id
1 'polypeptide(L)'
;MIDGRLVDAEGGATFENVNPATEEVLGPVADGSPADMARAVDAARRAFETTGWASDTEARKACLDQLQTAIESEQEDLRQELVSEAGTRP
;
A
#
# COMPACT_ATOMS: atom_id res chain seq x y z
N MET A 1 2.38 5.42 -1.81
CA MET A 1 1.11 6.18 -1.87
C MET A 1 1.05 7.15 -0.70
N ILE A 2 0.71 8.43 -0.93
CA ILE A 2 0.54 9.47 0.11
C ILE A 2 -0.73 10.28 -0.23
N ASP A 3 -1.57 10.56 0.77
CA ASP A 3 -2.83 11.32 0.63
C ASP A 3 -3.76 10.75 -0.48
N GLY A 4 -3.86 9.42 -0.54
CA GLY A 4 -4.67 8.70 -1.53
C GLY A 4 -4.13 8.69 -2.96
N ARG A 5 -2.87 9.06 -3.18
CA ARG A 5 -2.26 9.14 -4.52
C ARG A 5 -0.96 8.34 -4.61
N LEU A 6 -0.78 7.65 -5.74
CA LEU A 6 0.52 7.10 -6.12
C LEU A 6 1.47 8.27 -6.38
N VAL A 7 2.61 8.25 -5.70
CA VAL A 7 3.62 9.31 -5.74
C VAL A 7 5.00 8.65 -5.76
N ASP A 8 5.92 9.26 -6.47
CA ASP A 8 7.34 8.93 -6.37
C ASP A 8 7.90 9.39 -5.02
N ALA A 9 9.03 8.81 -4.61
CA ALA A 9 9.77 9.28 -3.45
C ALA A 9 10.30 10.71 -3.67
N GLU A 10 10.49 11.45 -2.58
CA GLU A 10 11.21 12.71 -2.62
C GLU A 10 12.60 12.50 -3.24
N GLY A 11 12.91 13.26 -4.29
CA GLY A 11 14.16 13.10 -5.04
C GLY A 11 14.18 11.92 -6.03
N GLY A 12 13.07 11.19 -6.18
CA GLY A 12 12.92 10.11 -7.16
C GLY A 12 13.73 8.85 -6.85
N ALA A 13 14.13 8.66 -5.60
CA ALA A 13 14.88 7.49 -5.18
C ALA A 13 14.04 6.20 -5.35
N THR A 14 14.70 5.13 -5.79
CA THR A 14 14.09 3.81 -6.00
C THR A 14 15.04 2.70 -5.57
N PHE A 15 14.51 1.58 -5.13
CA PHE A 15 15.27 0.35 -4.87
C PHE A 15 14.65 -0.85 -5.62
N GLU A 16 15.43 -1.91 -5.82
CA GLU A 16 14.97 -3.13 -6.49
C GLU A 16 14.21 -4.03 -5.51
N ASN A 17 12.99 -4.42 -5.86
CA ASN A 17 12.28 -5.50 -5.18
C ASN A 17 12.78 -6.83 -5.74
N VAL A 18 13.40 -7.65 -4.90
CA VAL A 18 14.05 -8.90 -5.30
C VAL A 18 13.32 -10.07 -4.65
N ASN A 19 13.00 -11.08 -5.46
CA ASN A 19 12.42 -12.32 -4.97
C ASN A 19 13.47 -13.10 -4.15
N PRO A 20 13.25 -13.37 -2.85
CA PRO A 20 14.24 -14.01 -1.99
C PRO A 20 14.49 -15.49 -2.32
N ALA A 21 13.60 -16.14 -3.08
CA ALA A 21 13.72 -17.54 -3.45
C ALA A 21 14.42 -17.77 -4.80
N THR A 22 14.37 -16.81 -5.72
CA THR A 22 14.95 -16.92 -7.07
C THR A 22 16.04 -15.88 -7.37
N GLU A 23 16.22 -14.89 -6.51
CA GLU A 23 17.09 -13.71 -6.71
C GLU A 23 16.70 -12.86 -7.94
N GLU A 24 15.50 -13.06 -8.50
CA GLU A 24 15.01 -12.29 -9.64
C GLU A 24 14.45 -10.93 -9.21
N VAL A 25 14.70 -9.89 -10.01
CA VAL A 25 14.17 -8.54 -9.79
C VAL A 25 12.72 -8.49 -10.26
N LEU A 26 11.80 -8.24 -9.33
CA LEU A 26 10.35 -8.08 -9.58
C LEU A 26 10.03 -6.68 -10.14
N GLY A 27 10.83 -5.67 -9.78
CA GLY A 27 10.72 -4.31 -10.31
C GLY A 27 11.22 -3.23 -9.35
N PRO A 28 11.35 -1.98 -9.80
CA PRO A 28 11.74 -0.86 -8.95
C PRO A 28 10.57 -0.36 -8.09
N VAL A 29 10.84 -0.07 -6.81
CA VAL A 29 9.89 0.51 -5.85
C VAL A 29 10.44 1.82 -5.33
N ALA A 30 9.57 2.80 -5.06
CA ALA A 30 9.96 4.10 -4.51
C ALA A 30 10.64 3.95 -3.13
N ASP A 31 11.83 4.52 -3.00
CA ASP A 31 12.63 4.53 -1.76
C ASP A 31 12.25 5.75 -0.91
N GLY A 32 11.26 5.56 -0.03
CA GLY A 32 10.66 6.64 0.73
C GLY A 32 11.64 7.33 1.70
N SER A 33 11.66 8.66 1.67
CA SER A 33 12.47 9.48 2.57
C SER A 33 11.77 9.77 3.92
N PRO A 34 12.50 10.28 4.93
CA PRO A 34 11.88 10.84 6.14
C PRO A 34 10.88 11.98 5.85
N ALA A 35 11.08 12.75 4.77
CA ALA A 35 10.15 13.81 4.38
C ALA A 35 8.84 13.23 3.82
N ASP A 36 8.92 12.15 3.04
CA ASP A 36 7.73 11.41 2.57
C ASP A 36 6.95 10.83 3.73
N MET A 37 7.65 10.31 4.74
CA MET A 37 7.03 9.86 5.99
C MET A 37 6.30 11.00 6.70
N ALA A 38 6.91 12.18 6.83
CA ALA A 38 6.27 13.34 7.44
C ALA A 38 5.00 13.76 6.67
N ARG A 39 5.06 13.82 5.34
CA ARG A 39 3.90 14.11 4.47
C ARG A 39 2.78 13.09 4.65
N ALA A 40 3.11 11.80 4.79
CA ALA A 40 2.15 10.75 5.05
C ALA A 40 1.46 10.89 6.42
N VAL A 41 2.22 11.23 7.47
CA VAL A 41 1.69 11.47 8.81
C VAL A 41 0.76 12.69 8.82
N ASP A 42 1.15 13.78 8.17
CA ASP A 42 0.34 14.99 8.08
C ASP A 42 -0.98 14.73 7.33
N ALA A 43 -0.93 13.95 6.24
CA ALA A 43 -2.12 13.54 5.50
C ALA A 43 -3.06 12.66 6.36
N ALA A 44 -2.50 11.69 7.08
CA ALA A 44 -3.27 10.84 7.99
C ALA A 44 -3.91 11.65 9.12
N ARG A 45 -3.19 12.61 9.71
CA ARG A 45 -3.70 13.49 10.75
C ARG A 45 -4.84 14.36 10.24
N ARG A 46 -4.64 14.99 9.08
CA ARG A 46 -5.70 15.75 8.40
C ARG A 46 -6.94 14.89 8.15
N ALA A 47 -6.77 13.70 7.59
CA ALA A 47 -7.89 12.81 7.32
C ALA A 47 -8.67 12.47 8.61
N PHE A 48 -7.97 12.22 9.71
CA PHE A 48 -8.58 11.95 11.00
C PHE A 48 -9.38 13.16 11.55
N GLU A 49 -8.86 14.37 11.39
CA GLU A 49 -9.45 15.58 11.97
C GLU A 49 -10.53 16.22 11.09
N THR A 50 -10.37 16.19 9.76
CA THR A 50 -11.19 16.99 8.83
C THR A 50 -12.18 16.16 8.03
N THR A 51 -12.15 14.83 8.14
CA THR A 51 -13.11 13.95 7.44
C THR A 51 -13.99 13.21 8.44
N GLY A 52 -15.04 12.56 7.93
CA GLY A 52 -15.89 11.69 8.74
C GLY A 52 -15.24 10.36 9.12
N TRP A 53 -14.06 10.01 8.59
CA TRP A 53 -13.49 8.66 8.71
C TRP A 53 -13.33 8.18 10.16
N ALA A 54 -12.96 9.06 11.09
CA ALA A 54 -12.79 8.68 12.49
C ALA A 54 -14.12 8.36 13.20
N SER A 55 -15.21 9.02 12.82
CA SER A 55 -16.49 9.02 13.53
C SER A 55 -17.64 8.31 12.81
N ASP A 56 -17.60 8.20 11.49
CA ASP A 56 -18.65 7.60 10.66
C ASP A 56 -18.42 6.09 10.51
N THR A 57 -19.06 5.32 11.39
CA THR A 57 -18.93 3.87 11.42
C THR A 57 -19.62 3.20 10.23
N GLU A 58 -20.73 3.74 9.73
CA GLU A 58 -21.45 3.15 8.60
C GLU A 58 -20.68 3.35 7.29
N ALA A 59 -20.14 4.54 7.04
CA ALA A 59 -19.29 4.78 5.89
C ALA A 59 -18.04 3.89 5.91
N ARG A 60 -17.38 3.75 7.08
CA ARG A 60 -16.24 2.84 7.23
C ARG A 60 -16.61 1.39 6.93
N LYS A 61 -17.75 0.91 7.44
CA LYS A 61 -18.21 -0.45 7.18
C LYS A 61 -18.41 -0.66 5.68
N ALA A 62 -19.10 0.25 5.00
CA ALA A 62 -19.31 0.16 3.56
C ALA A 62 -17.98 0.11 2.77
N CYS A 63 -16.98 0.91 3.17
CA CYS A 63 -15.65 0.85 2.57
C CYS A 63 -14.93 -0.49 2.82
N LEU A 64 -15.05 -1.07 4.03
CA LEU A 64 -14.45 -2.37 4.33
C LEU A 64 -15.13 -3.51 3.57
N ASP A 65 -16.46 -3.48 3.43
CA ASP A 65 -17.22 -4.46 2.63
C ASP A 65 -16.81 -4.38 1.14
N GLN A 66 -16.61 -3.16 0.63
CA GLN A 66 -16.09 -2.94 -0.73
C GLN A 66 -14.66 -3.48 -0.89
N LEU A 67 -13.78 -3.22 0.10
CA LEU A 67 -12.41 -3.73 0.09
C LEU A 67 -12.39 -5.27 0.14
N GLN A 68 -13.23 -5.89 0.96
CA GLN A 68 -13.37 -7.34 1.02
C GLN A 68 -13.74 -7.89 -0.36
N THR A 69 -14.76 -7.32 -1.00
CA THR A 69 -15.22 -7.77 -2.32
C THR A 69 -14.09 -7.68 -3.36
N ALA A 70 -13.29 -6.61 -3.33
CA ALA A 70 -12.15 -6.44 -4.23
C ALA A 70 -11.02 -7.46 -3.94
N ILE A 71 -10.72 -7.74 -2.67
CA ILE A 71 -9.72 -8.75 -2.30
C ILE A 71 -10.17 -10.15 -2.74
N GLU A 72 -11.47 -10.46 -2.58
CA GLU A 72 -12.03 -11.75 -3.00
C GLU A 72 -12.00 -11.93 -4.52
N SER A 73 -12.20 -10.87 -5.31
CA SER A 73 -12.12 -10.95 -6.77
C SER A 73 -10.70 -11.18 -7.28
N GLU A 74 -9.69 -10.64 -6.59
CA GLU A 74 -8.27 -10.72 -6.97
C GLU A 74 -7.49 -11.79 -6.20
N GLN A 75 -8.17 -12.67 -5.46
CA GLN A 75 -7.54 -13.57 -4.49
C GLN A 75 -6.43 -14.44 -5.10
N GLU A 76 -6.64 -14.94 -6.31
CA GLU A 76 -5.67 -15.83 -6.96
C GLU A 76 -4.42 -15.09 -7.44
N ASP A 77 -4.56 -13.86 -7.94
CA ASP A 77 -3.44 -13.04 -8.38
C ASP A 77 -2.63 -12.53 -7.18
N LEU A 78 -3.31 -12.06 -6.14
CA LEU A 78 -2.67 -11.68 -4.86
C LEU A 78 -1.89 -12.83 -4.23
N ARG A 79 -2.39 -14.07 -4.35
CA ARG A 79 -1.69 -15.26 -3.85
C ARG A 79 -0.36 -15.48 -4.56
N GLN A 80 -0.31 -15.28 -5.87
CA GLN A 80 0.92 -15.43 -6.66
C GLN A 80 1.95 -14.35 -6.32
N GLU A 81 1.51 -13.10 -6.19
CA GLU A 81 2.37 -11.97 -5.81
C GLU A 81 2.97 -12.20 -4.42
N LEU A 82 2.15 -12.56 -3.42
CA LEU A 82 2.61 -12.83 -2.05
C LEU A 82 3.64 -13.99 -1.99
N VAL A 83 3.46 -15.03 -2.80
CA VAL A 83 4.44 -16.13 -2.92
C VAL A 83 5.77 -15.62 -3.48
N SER A 84 5.72 -14.74 -4.49
CA SER A 84 6.92 -14.19 -5.12
C SER A 84 7.69 -13.21 -4.22
N GLU A 85 6.99 -12.38 -3.43
CA GLU A 85 7.63 -11.40 -2.55
C GLU A 85 8.15 -12.02 -1.25
N ALA A 86 7.39 -12.94 -0.64
CA ALA A 86 7.73 -13.51 0.66
C ALA A 86 8.55 -14.82 0.60
N GLY A 87 8.70 -15.43 -0.59
CA GLY A 87 9.42 -16.70 -0.78
C GLY A 87 8.74 -17.91 -0.13
N THR A 88 7.46 -17.80 0.20
CA THR A 88 6.67 -18.88 0.82
C THR A 88 6.31 -19.94 -0.21
N ARG A 89 6.43 -21.24 0.10
CA ARG A 89 6.00 -22.31 -0.82
C ARG A 89 4.49 -22.20 -1.11
N PRO A 90 4.05 -22.54 -2.34
CA PRO A 90 2.64 -22.56 -2.71
C PRO A 90 1.82 -23.57 -1.89
#